data_AF-A0A6B2SCX5-F1
#
_entry.id   AF-A0A6B2SCX5-F1
#
_cell.length_a   1.000
_cell.length_b   1.000
_cell.length_c   1.000
_cell.angle_alpha   90.00
_cell.angle_beta   90.00
_cell.angle_gamma   90.00
#
_symmetry.space_group_name_H-M   'P 1'
#
loop_
_entity.id
_entity.type
_entity.pdbx_description
1 polymer ?
#
loop_
_entity_poly.entity_id
_entity_poly.type
_entity_poly.pdbx_seq_one_letter_code
_entity_poly.pdbx_strand_id
1 'polypeptide(L)'
;MPHTPPQTVAELTDAVLAGAHGPDPADLTVTSAFWLYNTTRLAGGDVTYHNHYLLLRVGDSFGACSFEAGELSPGFCENASGHSLDKLLRDEAAPVRTAALDAYLARVRPHRDADGAERVMLP
;
A
#
# COMPACT_ATOMS: atom_id res chain seq x y z
N MET A 1 -14.48 7.26 22.37
CA MET A 1 -14.60 5.83 22.70
C MET A 1 -13.40 5.14 22.09
N PRO A 2 -12.62 4.33 22.82
CA PRO A 2 -11.59 3.52 22.19
C PRO A 2 -12.29 2.57 21.22
N HIS A 3 -12.00 2.71 19.93
CA HIS A 3 -12.54 1.81 18.91
C HIS A 3 -11.88 0.43 19.13
N THR A 4 -12.66 -0.65 19.05
CA THR A 4 -12.11 -2.01 19.05
C THR A 4 -11.08 -2.08 17.92
N PRO A 5 -9.86 -2.58 18.18
CA PRO A 5 -8.85 -2.67 17.13
C PRO A 5 -9.37 -3.60 16.02
N PRO A 6 -9.25 -3.19 14.73
CA PRO A 6 -9.73 -4.00 13.63
C PRO A 6 -9.00 -5.35 13.61
N GLN A 7 -9.75 -6.42 13.37
CA GLN A 7 -9.27 -7.81 13.32
C GLN A 7 -9.01 -8.27 11.88
N THR A 8 -9.51 -7.54 10.89
CA THR A 8 -9.31 -7.85 9.47
C THR A 8 -8.87 -6.61 8.69
N VAL A 9 -8.28 -6.82 7.51
CA VAL A 9 -7.92 -5.74 6.58
C VAL A 9 -9.18 -4.99 6.12
N ALA A 10 -10.31 -5.69 5.96
CA ALA A 10 -11.58 -5.08 5.61
C ALA A 10 -12.07 -4.14 6.70
N GLU A 11 -12.07 -4.59 7.97
CA GLU A 11 -12.43 -3.74 9.10
C GLU A 11 -11.50 -2.52 9.25
N LEU A 12 -10.20 -2.70 9.02
CA LEU A 12 -9.25 -1.58 9.03
C LEU A 12 -9.51 -0.59 7.89
N THR A 13 -9.86 -1.09 6.70
CA THR A 13 -10.26 -0.27 5.55
C THR A 13 -11.51 0.54 5.87
N ASP A 14 -12.53 -0.11 6.44
CA ASP A 14 -13.78 0.55 6.84
C ASP A 14 -13.53 1.62 7.91
N ALA A 15 -12.67 1.34 8.90
CA ALA A 15 -12.29 2.31 9.92
C ALA A 15 -11.56 3.54 9.33
N VAL A 16 -10.68 3.33 8.35
CA VAL A 16 -10.00 4.42 7.62
C VAL A 16 -11.01 5.25 6.82
N LEU A 17 -11.91 4.61 6.09
CA LEU A 17 -12.96 5.28 5.32
C LEU A 17 -13.98 6.02 6.20
N ALA A 18 -14.14 5.59 7.46
CA ALA A 18 -14.95 6.27 8.48
C ALA A 18 -14.20 7.40 9.21
N GLY A 19 -12.93 7.67 8.86
CA GLY A 19 -12.14 8.76 9.42
C GLY A 19 -11.50 8.46 10.79
N ALA A 20 -11.39 7.18 11.19
CA ALA A 20 -10.89 6.82 12.52
C ALA A 20 -9.36 6.93 12.69
N HIS A 21 -8.60 7.16 11.61
CA HIS A 21 -7.13 7.05 11.61
C HIS A 21 -6.36 8.31 11.19
N GLY A 22 -7.02 9.33 10.65
CA GLY A 22 -6.34 10.51 10.10
C GLY A 22 -7.23 11.34 9.17
N PRO A 23 -6.65 12.09 8.22
CA PRO A 23 -7.41 12.88 7.26
C PRO A 23 -8.33 11.99 6.40
N ASP A 24 -9.38 12.58 5.85
CA ASP A 24 -10.30 11.90 4.94
C ASP A 24 -9.52 11.39 3.70
N PRO A 25 -9.57 10.09 3.38
CA PRO A 25 -8.92 9.57 2.17
C PRO A 25 -9.43 10.20 0.87
N ALA A 26 -10.61 10.81 0.85
CA ALA A 26 -11.13 11.54 -0.31
C ALA A 26 -10.33 12.82 -0.62
N ASP A 27 -9.70 13.42 0.40
CA ASP A 27 -8.85 14.61 0.27
C ASP A 27 -7.41 14.27 -0.12
N LEU A 28 -7.07 12.97 -0.20
CA LEU A 28 -5.74 12.50 -0.55
C LEU A 28 -5.71 12.00 -1.98
N THR A 29 -4.74 12.49 -2.76
CA THR A 29 -4.55 12.09 -4.15
C THR A 29 -3.35 11.15 -4.31
N VAL A 30 -3.55 10.12 -5.11
CA VAL A 30 -2.46 9.25 -5.58
C VAL A 30 -1.68 9.99 -6.65
N THR A 31 -0.41 10.27 -6.36
CA THR A 31 0.44 11.10 -7.23
C THR A 31 1.34 10.28 -8.16
N SER A 32 1.51 8.99 -7.88
CA SER A 32 2.29 8.09 -8.69
C SER A 32 1.85 6.65 -8.44
N ALA A 33 1.89 5.83 -9.49
CA ALA A 33 1.58 4.41 -9.44
C ALA A 33 2.64 3.64 -10.22
N PHE A 34 3.10 2.52 -9.66
CA PHE A 34 4.06 1.64 -10.30
C PHE A 34 3.53 0.21 -10.27
N TRP A 35 3.57 -0.45 -11.42
CA TRP A 35 3.44 -1.89 -11.51
C TRP A 35 4.85 -2.43 -11.78
N LEU A 36 5.31 -3.35 -10.95
CA LEU A 36 6.64 -3.93 -11.08
C LEU A 36 6.55 -5.44 -11.21
N TYR A 37 7.35 -5.95 -12.14
CA TYR A 37 7.75 -7.35 -12.17
C TYR A 37 9.24 -7.42 -11.84
N ASN A 38 9.56 -8.06 -10.73
CA ASN A 38 10.91 -8.25 -10.26
C ASN A 38 11.25 -9.73 -10.28
N THR A 39 12.36 -10.08 -10.95
CA THR A 39 12.93 -11.41 -10.83
C THR A 39 14.13 -11.40 -9.90
N THR A 40 14.25 -12.44 -9.10
CA THR A 40 15.42 -12.65 -8.23
C THR A 40 15.95 -14.06 -8.43
N ARG A 41 17.25 -14.17 -8.71
CA ARG A 41 17.98 -15.44 -8.70
C ARG A 41 19.19 -15.26 -7.79
N LEU A 42 19.22 -16.01 -6.70
CA LEU A 42 20.31 -15.95 -5.74
C LEU A 42 21.56 -16.67 -6.30
N ALA A 43 22.74 -16.18 -5.94
CA ALA A 43 23.99 -16.81 -6.34
C ALA A 43 24.02 -18.28 -5.87
N GLY A 44 24.33 -19.20 -6.78
CA GLY A 44 24.35 -20.65 -6.50
C GLY A 44 22.99 -21.35 -6.58
N GLY A 45 21.89 -20.63 -6.84
CA GLY A 45 20.55 -21.21 -7.01
C GLY A 45 20.16 -21.45 -8.47
N ASP A 46 19.33 -22.48 -8.70
CA ASP A 46 18.72 -22.79 -10.00
C ASP A 46 17.29 -22.23 -10.15
N VAL A 47 16.68 -21.78 -9.05
CA VAL A 47 15.35 -21.16 -9.00
C VAL A 47 15.41 -19.66 -9.33
N THR A 48 14.46 -19.21 -10.17
CA THR A 48 14.14 -17.78 -10.34
C THR A 48 12.82 -17.49 -9.64
N TYR A 49 12.82 -16.55 -8.70
CA TYR A 49 11.60 -15.98 -8.11
C TYR A 49 11.03 -14.93 -9.05
N HIS A 50 9.71 -14.93 -9.20
CA HIS A 50 8.97 -14.03 -10.08
C HIS A 50 7.94 -13.27 -9.24
N ASN A 51 8.31 -12.06 -8.82
CA ASN A 51 7.51 -11.27 -7.90
C ASN A 51 6.80 -10.14 -8.64
N HIS A 52 5.52 -9.94 -8.34
CA HIS A 52 4.75 -8.82 -8.86
C HIS A 52 4.36 -7.87 -7.73
N TYR A 53 4.43 -6.57 -7.98
CA TYR A 53 4.12 -5.54 -7.00
C TYR A 53 3.35 -4.36 -7.60
N LEU A 54 2.42 -3.82 -6.83
CA LEU A 54 1.79 -2.53 -7.07
C LEU A 54 2.29 -1.58 -5.98
N LEU A 55 2.81 -0.42 -6.37
CA LEU A 55 3.19 0.66 -5.46
C LEU A 55 2.37 1.91 -5.77
N LEU A 56 1.88 2.58 -4.75
CA LEU A 56 1.10 3.81 -4.86
C LEU A 56 1.71 4.89 -3.96
N ARG A 57 1.87 6.09 -4.51
CA ARG A 57 2.40 7.25 -3.77
C ARG A 57 1.27 8.18 -3.34
N VAL A 58 1.18 8.46 -2.03
CA VAL A 58 0.25 9.44 -1.45
C VAL A 58 1.04 10.46 -0.63
N GLY A 59 1.26 11.64 -1.21
CA GLY A 59 2.14 12.66 -0.62
C GLY A 59 3.61 12.24 -0.58
N ASP A 60 4.17 12.11 0.61
CA ASP A 60 5.56 11.75 0.87
C ASP A 60 5.78 10.24 1.11
N SER A 61 4.69 9.48 1.15
CA SER A 61 4.70 8.06 1.51
C SER A 61 4.31 7.18 0.33
N PHE A 62 4.88 5.97 0.31
CA PHE A 62 4.52 4.90 -0.61
C PHE A 62 3.85 3.79 0.16
N GLY A 63 2.82 3.21 -0.44
CA GLY A 63 2.30 1.91 -0.06
C GLY A 63 2.59 0.87 -1.13
N ALA A 64 2.60 -0.40 -0.75
CA ALA A 64 2.87 -1.50 -1.65
C ALA A 64 1.95 -2.71 -1.39
N CYS A 65 1.74 -3.51 -2.43
CA CYS A 65 1.17 -4.84 -2.30
C CYS A 65 1.82 -5.78 -3.32
N SER A 66 2.26 -6.95 -2.87
CA SER A 66 2.61 -8.06 -3.74
C SER A 66 1.36 -8.83 -4.16
N PHE A 67 1.32 -9.33 -5.39
CA PHE A 67 0.17 -10.07 -5.91
C PHE A 67 0.58 -11.21 -6.86
N GLU A 68 -0.35 -12.10 -7.18
CA GLU A 68 -0.08 -13.26 -8.02
C GLU A 68 -0.03 -12.91 -9.52
N ALA A 69 0.68 -13.72 -10.30
CA ALA A 69 0.77 -13.51 -11.74
C ALA A 69 -0.63 -13.51 -12.40
N GLY A 70 -0.97 -12.40 -13.06
CA GLY A 70 -2.25 -12.21 -13.73
C GLY A 70 -3.38 -11.64 -12.86
N GLU A 71 -3.17 -11.47 -11.55
CA GLU A 71 -4.19 -10.90 -10.64
C GLU A 71 -4.44 -9.42 -10.92
N LEU A 72 -3.39 -8.67 -11.28
CA LEU A 72 -3.51 -7.25 -11.65
C LEU A 72 -2.72 -6.96 -12.93
N SER A 73 -3.39 -6.37 -13.92
CA SER A 73 -2.77 -5.95 -15.17
C SER A 73 -1.87 -4.72 -14.99
N PRO A 74 -0.71 -4.63 -15.67
CA PRO A 74 0.08 -3.41 -15.72
C PRO A 74 -0.69 -2.19 -16.25
N GLY A 75 -1.75 -2.41 -17.05
CA GLY A 75 -2.64 -1.35 -17.54
C GLY A 75 -3.37 -0.59 -16.44
N PHE A 76 -3.46 -1.14 -15.22
CA PHE A 76 -4.02 -0.41 -14.07
C PHE A 76 -3.33 0.95 -13.85
N CYS A 77 -2.01 1.01 -14.04
CA CYS A 77 -1.24 2.23 -13.78
C CYS A 77 -1.55 3.38 -14.74
N GLU A 78 -2.12 3.11 -15.92
CA GLU A 78 -2.44 4.12 -16.94
C GLU A 78 -3.34 5.23 -16.38
N ASN A 79 -4.24 4.88 -15.46
CA ASN A 79 -5.23 5.80 -14.90
C ASN A 79 -5.20 5.87 -13.37
N ALA A 80 -4.25 5.21 -12.70
CA ALA A 80 -4.23 5.16 -11.23
C ALA A 80 -3.82 6.51 -10.61
N SER A 81 -2.88 7.22 -11.23
CA SER A 81 -2.44 8.52 -10.76
C SER A 81 -3.52 9.59 -10.99
N GLY A 82 -3.72 10.47 -10.02
CA GLY A 82 -4.76 11.50 -10.02
C GLY A 82 -6.07 11.09 -9.36
N HIS A 83 -6.29 9.80 -9.10
CA HIS A 83 -7.44 9.37 -8.30
C HIS A 83 -7.32 9.74 -6.83
N SER A 84 -8.46 9.97 -6.20
CA SER A 84 -8.58 10.04 -4.74
C SER A 84 -8.29 8.67 -4.13
N LEU A 85 -7.74 8.67 -2.91
CA LEU A 85 -7.33 7.44 -2.26
C LEU A 85 -8.54 6.61 -1.81
N ASP A 86 -9.64 7.25 -1.42
CA ASP A 86 -10.89 6.59 -1.05
C ASP A 86 -11.49 5.75 -2.19
N LYS A 87 -11.29 6.17 -3.44
CA LYS A 87 -11.68 5.40 -4.63
C LYS A 87 -10.89 4.10 -4.71
N LEU A 88 -9.57 4.16 -4.51
CA LEU A 88 -8.72 2.97 -4.58
C LEU A 88 -8.88 2.03 -3.38
N LEU A 89 -9.22 2.56 -2.20
CA LEU A 89 -9.58 1.75 -1.03
C LEU A 89 -10.87 0.92 -1.25
N ARG A 90 -11.71 1.31 -2.21
CA ARG A 90 -12.94 0.60 -2.61
C ARG A 90 -12.80 -0.17 -3.93
N ASP A 91 -11.59 -0.24 -4.49
CA ASP A 91 -11.33 -0.99 -5.71
C ASP A 91 -11.70 -2.47 -5.56
N GLU A 92 -12.11 -3.13 -6.63
CA GLU A 92 -12.48 -4.55 -6.59
C GLU A 92 -11.26 -5.44 -6.33
N ALA A 93 -10.09 -5.05 -6.85
CA ALA A 93 -8.85 -5.80 -6.74
C ALA A 93 -8.24 -5.63 -5.34
N ALA A 94 -8.05 -6.76 -4.64
CA ALA A 94 -7.41 -6.78 -3.33
C ALA A 94 -5.99 -6.16 -3.32
N PRO A 95 -5.15 -6.32 -4.37
CA PRO A 95 -3.84 -5.67 -4.41
C PRO A 95 -3.91 -4.14 -4.40
N VAL A 96 -4.91 -3.57 -5.08
CA VAL A 96 -5.13 -2.12 -5.14
C VAL A 96 -5.53 -1.60 -3.77
N ARG A 97 -6.52 -2.23 -3.14
CA ARG A 97 -6.97 -1.85 -1.78
C ARG A 97 -5.83 -1.92 -0.77
N THR A 98 -5.03 -2.99 -0.83
CA THR A 98 -3.91 -3.21 0.10
C THR A 98 -2.81 -2.17 -0.08
N ALA A 99 -2.38 -1.90 -1.33
CA ALA A 99 -1.36 -0.88 -1.60
C ALA A 99 -1.85 0.53 -1.22
N ALA A 100 -3.14 0.84 -1.43
CA ALA A 100 -3.75 2.11 -1.03
C ALA A 100 -3.80 2.26 0.50
N LEU A 101 -4.20 1.21 1.21
CA LEU A 101 -4.26 1.20 2.67
C LEU A 101 -2.87 1.32 3.29
N ASP A 102 -1.88 0.60 2.75
CA ASP A 102 -0.49 0.71 3.17
C ASP A 102 0.05 2.14 2.97
N ALA A 103 -0.26 2.77 1.83
CA ALA A 103 0.15 4.15 1.55
C ALA A 103 -0.48 5.15 2.53
N TYR A 104 -1.76 4.95 2.87
CA TYR A 104 -2.45 5.75 3.87
C TYR A 104 -1.78 5.63 5.24
N LEU A 105 -1.60 4.39 5.72
CA LEU A 105 -1.07 4.11 7.05
C LEU A 105 0.39 4.54 7.17
N ALA A 106 1.21 4.33 6.16
CA ALA A 106 2.59 4.82 6.11
C ALA A 106 2.66 6.35 6.24
N ARG A 107 1.68 7.07 5.69
CA ARG A 107 1.57 8.53 5.80
C ARG A 107 1.08 8.99 7.17
N VAL A 108 0.04 8.36 7.71
CA VAL A 108 -0.59 8.82 8.97
C VAL A 108 0.12 8.32 10.22
N ARG A 109 0.86 7.22 10.10
CA ARG A 109 1.61 6.56 11.17
C ARG A 109 2.98 6.13 10.65
N PRO A 110 3.83 7.08 10.23
CA PRO A 110 5.16 6.76 9.73
C PRO A 110 5.96 6.02 10.80
N HIS A 111 6.57 4.89 10.43
CA HIS A 111 7.30 4.04 11.37
C HIS A 111 8.39 4.79 12.14
N ARG A 112 9.04 5.77 11.51
CA ARG A 112 10.11 6.59 12.10
C ARG A 112 9.67 7.40 13.34
N ASP A 113 8.37 7.66 13.47
CA ASP A 113 7.79 8.45 14.56
C ASP A 113 7.06 7.59 15.60
N ALA A 114 7.13 6.25 15.47
CA ALA A 114 6.51 5.35 16.45
C ALA A 114 7.32 5.30 17.76
N ASP A 115 6.64 5.29 18.91
CA ASP A 115 7.27 5.34 20.25
C ASP A 115 8.32 4.25 20.50
N GLY A 116 8.20 3.10 19.83
CA GLY A 116 9.12 1.96 19.94
C GLY A 116 10.13 1.84 18.80
N ALA A 117 10.20 2.81 17.89
CA ALA A 117 11.12 2.75 16.75
C ALA A 117 12.55 3.07 17.17
N GLU A 118 13.49 2.23 16.73
CA GLU A 118 14.92 2.43 16.93
C GLU A 118 15.61 2.58 15.58
N ARG A 119 16.42 3.64 15.43
CA ARG A 119 17.22 3.85 14.22
C ARG A 119 18.52 3.05 14.32
N VAL A 120 18.65 2.03 13.48
CA VAL A 120 19.88 1.22 13.35
C VAL A 120 20.67 1.65 12.10
N MET A 121 21.95 1.93 12.26
CA MET A 121 22.86 2.21 11.14
C MET A 121 23.46 0.90 10.63
N LEU A 122 23.26 0.60 9.35
CA LEU A 122 23.86 -0.55 8.68
C LEU A 122 25.31 -0.20 8.23
N PRO A 123 26.24 -1.19 8.23
CA PRO A 123 27.61 -1.01 7.80
C PRO A 123 27.76 -0.70 6.30
#